data_AF-A0A1H9PJQ0-F1
#
_entry.id   AF-A0A1H9PJQ0-F1
#
_cell.length_a   1.000
_cell.length_b   1.000
_cell.length_c   1.000
_cell.angle_alpha   90.00
_cell.angle_beta   90.00
_cell.angle_gamma   90.00
#
_symmetry.space_group_name_H-M   'P 1'
#
loop_
_entity.id
_entity.type
_entity.pdbx_description
1 polymer ?
#
loop_
_entity_poly.entity_id
_entity_poly.type
_entity_poly.pdbx_seq_one_letter_code
_entity_poly.pdbx_strand_id
1 'polypeptide(L)'
;MLLNRHGSQVMRVKGVLHVKDDTRPVIIHGVQHTIHPPEHVSDWPNNDRISELIFITHGITARRVTDSLETFMKAVSNHPSPRIFHA
;
A
#
# COMPACT_ATOMS: atom_id res chain seq x y z
N MET A 1 4.06 11.49 6.40
CA MET A 1 4.14 10.98 5.02
C MET A 1 5.34 10.04 4.89
N LEU A 2 5.12 8.73 4.71
CA LEU A 2 6.18 7.71 4.66
C LEU A 2 7.15 7.94 3.51
N LEU A 3 6.66 7.96 2.26
CA LEU A 3 7.50 8.09 1.06
C LEU A 3 8.20 9.45 0.95
N ASN A 4 7.57 10.52 1.45
CA ASN A 4 8.20 11.84 1.47
C ASN A 4 9.40 11.88 2.44
N ARG A 5 9.29 11.24 3.61
CA ARG A 5 10.37 11.23 4.62
C ARG A 5 11.41 10.14 4.41
N HIS A 6 10.99 9.01 3.86
CA HIS A 6 11.79 7.79 3.73
C HIS A 6 11.95 7.35 2.28
N GLY A 7 11.74 8.23 1.29
CA GLY A 7 11.75 7.86 -0.13
C GLY A 7 13.06 7.26 -0.63
N SER A 8 14.20 7.59 -0.02
CA SER A 8 15.49 6.94 -0.31
C SER A 8 15.62 5.53 0.29
N GLN A 9 14.79 5.20 1.29
CA GLN A 9 14.78 3.92 1.99
C GLN A 9 13.61 3.03 1.56
N VAL A 10 12.58 3.59 0.93
CA VAL A 10 11.47 2.84 0.33
C VAL A 10 11.69 2.83 -1.18
N MET A 11 12.30 1.78 -1.70
CA MET A 11 12.70 1.70 -3.09
C MET A 11 11.50 1.57 -4.02
N ARG A 12 10.55 0.70 -3.66
CA ARG A 12 9.30 0.51 -4.39
C ARG A 12 8.16 0.24 -3.43
N VAL A 13 6.98 0.69 -3.84
CA VAL A 13 5.71 0.21 -3.31
C VAL A 13 4.84 -0.21 -4.49
N LYS A 14 4.19 -1.35 -4.38
CA LYS A 14 3.10 -1.72 -5.29
C LYS A 14 1.92 -2.17 -4.47
N GLY A 15 0.74 -2.11 -5.05
CA GLY A 15 -0.41 -2.70 -4.40
C GLY A 15 -1.67 -2.69 -5.21
N VAL A 16 -2.61 -3.44 -4.68
CA VAL A 16 -4.00 -3.55 -5.11
C VAL A 16 -4.83 -3.04 -3.94
N LEU A 17 -5.65 -2.04 -4.14
CA LEU A 17 -6.43 -1.39 -3.09
C LEU A 17 -7.90 -1.68 -3.27
N HIS A 18 -8.54 -2.09 -2.17
CA HIS A 18 -9.98 -2.05 -2.01
C HIS A 18 -10.36 -0.66 -1.52
N VAL A 19 -10.91 0.13 -2.43
CA VAL A 19 -11.33 1.50 -2.16
C VAL A 19 -12.82 1.48 -1.80
N LYS A 20 -13.18 2.25 -0.79
CA LYS A 20 -14.58 2.38 -0.37
C LYS A 20 -15.42 2.89 -1.55
N ASP A 21 -16.59 2.29 -1.73
CA ASP A 21 -17.59 2.68 -2.74
C ASP A 21 -17.18 2.40 -4.21
N ASP A 22 -16.07 1.69 -4.47
CA ASP A 22 -15.76 1.09 -5.78
C ASP A 22 -15.57 -0.43 -5.64
N THR A 23 -16.20 -1.20 -6.53
CA THR A 23 -16.10 -2.65 -6.54
C THR A 23 -14.87 -3.17 -7.28
N ARG A 24 -14.23 -2.30 -8.08
CA ARG A 24 -13.02 -2.62 -8.84
C ARG A 24 -11.76 -2.37 -8.00
N PRO A 25 -10.70 -3.15 -8.20
CA PRO A 25 -9.43 -2.88 -7.54
C PRO A 25 -8.76 -1.64 -8.14
N VAL A 26 -8.08 -0.90 -7.27
CA VAL A 26 -7.19 0.20 -7.68
C VAL A 26 -5.74 -0.24 -7.55
N ILE A 27 -5.00 -0.17 -8.65
CA ILE A 27 -3.57 -0.47 -8.67
C ILE A 27 -2.78 0.79 -8.32
N ILE A 28 -1.83 0.64 -7.40
CA ILE A 28 -0.85 1.69 -7.07
C ILE A 28 0.58 1.23 -7.37
N HIS A 29 1.36 2.17 -7.87
CA HIS A 29 2.79 2.01 -8.12
C HIS A 29 3.55 3.22 -7.63
N GLY A 30 4.56 2.98 -6.81
CA GLY A 30 5.48 3.99 -6.34
C GLY A 30 6.94 3.55 -6.47
N VAL A 31 7.79 4.49 -6.84
CA VAL A 31 9.24 4.31 -6.92
C VAL A 31 9.86 5.45 -6.11
N GLN A 32 10.57 5.11 -5.05
CA GLN A 32 11.14 6.07 -4.10
C GLN A 32 10.09 7.08 -3.60
N HIS A 33 10.23 8.35 -3.96
CA HIS A 33 9.35 9.44 -3.54
C HIS A 33 8.20 9.72 -4.54
N THR A 34 8.17 9.03 -5.69
CA THR A 34 7.19 9.24 -6.76
C THR A 34 6.08 8.20 -6.69
N ILE A 35 4.83 8.65 -6.77
CA ILE A 35 3.65 7.80 -6.96
C ILE A 35 3.11 8.05 -8.37
N HIS A 36 2.93 6.99 -9.14
CA HIS A 36 2.26 7.05 -10.43
C HIS A 36 0.75 7.19 -10.25
N PRO A 37 0.04 7.77 -11.23
CA PRO A 37 -1.42 7.82 -11.21
C PRO A 37 -2.03 6.45 -10.92
N PRO A 38 -2.94 6.33 -9.93
CA PRO A 38 -3.62 5.08 -9.67
C PRO A 38 -4.50 4.64 -10.85
N GLU A 39 -4.56 3.34 -11.10
CA GLU A 39 -5.34 2.76 -12.20
C GLU A 39 -6.48 1.89 -11.66
N HIS A 40 -7.68 2.05 -12.20
CA HIS A 40 -8.81 1.17 -11.88
C HIS A 40 -8.84 0.03 -12.92
N VAL A 41 -8.70 -1.20 -12.47
CA VAL A 41 -8.73 -2.38 -13.34
C VAL A 41 -10.05 -3.12 -13.23
N SER A 42 -10.38 -3.98 -14.20
CA SER A 42 -11.70 -4.64 -14.22
C SER A 42 -11.84 -5.73 -13.15
N ASP A 43 -10.78 -6.51 -12.95
CA ASP A 43 -10.85 -7.77 -12.21
C ASP A 43 -9.87 -7.80 -11.03
N TRP A 44 -10.31 -8.44 -9.95
CA TRP A 44 -9.48 -8.71 -8.78
C TRP A 44 -8.49 -9.85 -9.07
N PRO A 45 -7.25 -9.77 -8.58
CA PRO A 45 -6.27 -10.85 -8.74
C PRO A 45 -6.63 -12.11 -7.93
N ASN A 46 -7.47 -11.97 -6.91
CA ASN A 46 -7.90 -13.04 -6.01
C ASN A 46 -9.39 -12.84 -5.62
N ASN A 47 -10.01 -13.89 -5.06
CA ASN A 47 -11.42 -13.81 -4.62
C ASN A 47 -11.58 -12.96 -3.35
N ASP A 48 -10.53 -12.89 -2.54
CA ASP A 48 -10.48 -12.13 -1.31
C ASP A 48 -10.25 -10.66 -1.66
N ARG A 49 -11.34 -9.88 -1.85
CA ARG A 49 -11.29 -8.44 -2.17
C ARG A 49 -10.71 -7.62 -1.00
N ILE A 50 -9.40 -7.75 -0.78
CA ILE A 50 -8.66 -7.19 0.33
C ILE A 50 -7.49 -6.41 -0.26
N SER A 51 -7.20 -5.25 0.32
CA SER A 51 -6.05 -4.47 -0.09
C SER A 51 -4.76 -5.23 0.20
N GLU A 52 -3.85 -5.29 -0.77
CA GLU A 52 -2.55 -5.94 -0.67
C GLU A 52 -1.47 -4.96 -1.10
N LEU A 53 -0.46 -4.79 -0.26
CA LEU A 53 0.68 -3.90 -0.51
C LEU A 53 1.97 -4.70 -0.42
N ILE A 54 2.92 -4.40 -1.31
CA ILE A 54 4.31 -4.86 -1.18
C ILE A 54 5.23 -3.65 -1.07
N PHE A 55 6.11 -3.69 -0.07
CA PHE A 55 7.18 -2.72 0.10
C PHE A 55 8.53 -3.39 -0.18
N ILE A 56 9.37 -2.70 -0.96
CA ILE A 56 10.77 -3.03 -1.13
C ILE A 56 11.56 -1.94 -0.43
N THR A 57 12.25 -2.26 0.65
CA THR A 57 12.91 -1.27 1.52
C THR A 57 14.40 -1.54 1.68
N HIS A 58 15.14 -0.49 2.03
CA HIS A 58 16.55 -0.55 2.38
C HIS A 58 16.79 0.23 3.67
N GLY A 59 17.24 -0.44 4.73
CA GLY A 59 17.49 0.18 6.04
C GLY A 59 16.23 0.53 6.86
N ILE A 60 15.04 0.12 6.41
CA ILE A 60 13.79 0.17 7.19
C ILE A 60 13.24 -1.25 7.29
N THR A 61 12.88 -1.66 8.50
CA THR A 61 12.30 -2.98 8.75
C THR A 61 10.85 -3.06 8.28
N ALA A 62 10.49 -4.23 7.77
CA ALA A 62 9.11 -4.58 7.43
C ALA A 62 8.11 -4.20 8.52
N ARG A 63 8.43 -4.58 9.78
CA ARG A 63 7.62 -4.29 10.95
C ARG A 63 7.36 -2.79 11.15
N ARG A 64 8.36 -1.95 10.97
CA ARG A 64 8.20 -0.49 11.16
C ARG A 64 7.23 0.11 10.13
N VAL A 65 7.24 -0.40 8.90
CA VAL A 65 6.27 0.00 7.86
C VAL A 65 4.87 -0.46 8.24
N THR A 66 4.72 -1.74 8.63
CA THR A 66 3.44 -2.31 9.05
C THR A 66 2.84 -1.58 10.24
N ASP A 67 3.60 -1.40 11.33
CA ASP A 67 3.15 -0.72 12.54
C ASP A 67 2.70 0.73 12.24
N SER A 68 3.45 1.42 11.37
CA SER A 68 3.10 2.79 10.96
C SER A 68 1.80 2.84 10.17
N LEU A 69 1.57 1.90 9.24
CA LEU A 69 0.37 1.88 8.43
C LEU A 69 -0.85 1.48 9.27
N GLU A 70 -0.73 0.46 10.12
CA GLU A 70 -1.80 0.05 11.03
C GLU A 70 -2.22 1.18 11.97
N THR A 71 -1.24 1.90 12.54
CA THR A 71 -1.50 3.06 13.39
C THR A 71 -2.25 4.15 12.63
N PHE A 72 -1.83 4.45 11.39
CA PHE A 72 -2.52 5.41 10.54
C PHE A 72 -3.95 4.97 10.22
N MET A 73 -4.15 3.72 9.80
CA MET A 73 -5.47 3.18 9.44
C MET A 73 -6.44 3.26 10.62
N LYS A 74 -6.02 2.83 11.83
CA LYS A 74 -6.84 2.94 13.05
C LYS A 74 -7.28 4.37 13.36
N ALA A 75 -6.50 5.37 12.95
CA ALA A 75 -6.81 6.77 13.20
C ALA A 75 -7.73 7.41 12.15
N VAL A 76 -7.76 6.89 10.92
CA VAL A 76 -8.43 7.57 9.78
C VAL A 76 -9.48 6.73 9.07
N SER A 77 -9.59 5.44 9.34
CA SER A 77 -10.45 4.54 8.58
C SER A 77 -10.93 3.34 9.39
N ASN A 78 -12.18 2.94 9.15
CA ASN A 78 -12.73 1.66 9.61
C ASN A 78 -12.65 0.57 8.52
N HIS A 79 -12.05 0.89 7.37
CA HIS A 79 -11.82 -0.09 6.30
C HIS A 79 -10.73 -1.08 6.74
N PRO A 80 -10.84 -2.39 6.38
CA PRO A 80 -9.82 -3.37 6.69
C PRO A 80 -8.41 -2.91 6.31
N SER A 81 -7.46 -3.07 7.24
CA SER A 81 -6.05 -2.79 7.01
C SER A 81 -5.52 -3.65 5.85
N PRO A 82 -4.68 -3.09 4.96
CA PRO A 82 -4.06 -3.88 3.90
C PRO A 82 -3.20 -5.02 4.44
N ARG A 83 -3.20 -6.16 3.77
CA ARG A 83 -2.16 -7.18 3.96
C ARG A 83 -0.85 -6.62 3.40
N ILE A 84 0.22 -6.72 4.17
CA ILE A 84 1.52 -6.15 3.79
C ILE A 84 2.53 -7.27 3.58
N PHE A 85 3.06 -7.32 2.37
CA PHE A 85 4.19 -8.15 1.96
C PHE A 85 5.46 -7.29 1.92
N HIS A 86 6.60 -7.96 2.09
CA HIS A 86 7.91 -7.32 2.10
C HIS A 86 8.88 -8.14 1.26
N ALA A 87 9.75 -7.47 0.52
CA ALA A 87 10.83 -8.06 -0.25
C ALA A 87 12.15 -7.31 -0.02
#